data_AF-A0A831XG68-F1
#
_entry.id   AF-A0A831XG68-F1
#
_cell.length_a   1.000
_cell.length_b   1.000
_cell.length_c   1.000
_cell.angle_alpha   90.00
_cell.angle_beta   90.00
_cell.angle_gamma   90.00
#
_symmetry.space_group_name_H-M   'P 1'
#
loop_
_entity.id
_entity.type
_entity.pdbx_description
1 polymer ?
#
loop_
_entity_poly.entity_id
_entity_poly.type
_entity_poly.pdbx_seq_one_letter_code
_entity_poly.pdbx_strand_id
1 'polypeptide(L)'
;MSAVKRGITCSALVALLVCSGAMHAPAGAEDTTSNPHGDPQGCTVCHVLSRERLERFFTSDAQKKQLRSDHVTLCRQCHGVGFGHGVGKKPEMNRDGLPLAGDGTITCATTCHSMHVKNPADQEQEHYHLRLPLSKICFSCHEK
;
A
#
# COMPACT_ATOMS: atom_id res chain seq x y z
N MET A 1 26.91 -65.85 47.45
CA MET A 1 28.28 -65.52 47.91
C MET A 1 29.12 -65.44 46.64
N SER A 2 29.74 -64.35 46.19
CA SER A 2 30.36 -63.19 46.84
C SER A 2 30.51 -62.04 45.83
N ALA A 3 30.56 -60.80 46.37
CA ALA A 3 31.34 -59.62 45.94
C ALA A 3 31.15 -59.10 44.48
N VAL A 4 31.05 -57.80 44.20
CA VAL A 4 32.01 -56.74 44.55
C VAL A 4 31.33 -55.37 44.39
N LYS A 5 31.47 -54.51 45.40
CA LYS A 5 31.20 -53.06 45.35
C LYS A 5 32.34 -52.35 44.59
N ARG A 6 31.99 -51.47 43.66
CA ARG A 6 32.82 -50.38 43.09
C ARG A 6 31.87 -49.22 42.80
N GLY A 7 32.12 -47.96 43.10
CA GLY A 7 33.27 -47.24 43.61
C GLY A 7 32.93 -45.77 43.35
N ILE A 8 32.97 -44.94 44.39
CA ILE A 8 32.72 -43.51 44.33
C ILE A 8 33.96 -42.83 43.76
N THR A 9 33.82 -42.00 42.72
CA THR A 9 34.79 -40.92 42.47
C THR A 9 34.06 -39.64 42.09
N CYS A 10 34.21 -38.65 42.97
CA CYS A 10 33.98 -37.24 42.73
C CYS A 10 34.87 -36.76 41.57
N SER A 11 34.26 -36.07 40.61
CA SER A 11 34.94 -35.03 39.84
C SER A 11 33.97 -33.87 39.69
N ALA A 12 34.25 -32.80 40.43
CA ALA A 12 33.69 -31.50 40.17
C ALA A 12 34.20 -31.00 38.80
N LEU A 13 33.33 -30.42 37.99
CA LEU A 13 33.76 -29.41 37.04
C LEU A 13 32.80 -28.22 37.07
N VAL A 14 33.45 -27.07 37.05
CA VAL A 14 32.99 -25.73 37.30
C VAL A 14 32.17 -25.18 36.12
N ALA A 15 31.27 -24.26 36.46
CA ALA A 15 30.33 -23.55 35.62
C ALA A 15 30.94 -22.85 34.39
N LEU A 16 30.14 -22.76 33.32
CA LEU A 16 30.18 -21.61 32.43
C LEU A 16 28.76 -21.22 31.99
N LEU A 17 28.36 -20.10 32.58
CA LEU A 17 27.39 -19.12 32.16
C LEU A 17 27.57 -18.79 30.66
N VAL A 18 26.48 -18.42 29.96
CA VAL A 18 26.35 -17.22 29.09
C VAL A 18 25.32 -17.43 27.98
N CYS A 19 24.26 -16.62 28.10
CA CYS A 19 23.41 -16.00 27.09
C CYS A 19 22.49 -16.86 26.22
N SER A 20 21.23 -16.86 26.65
CA SER A 20 20.03 -16.83 25.80
C SER A 20 20.18 -15.83 24.65
N GLY A 21 20.62 -16.31 23.49
CA GLY A 21 20.42 -15.62 22.23
C GLY A 21 18.96 -15.77 21.81
N ALA A 22 18.10 -14.86 22.26
CA ALA A 22 16.84 -14.60 21.58
C ALA A 22 17.18 -14.12 20.17
N MET A 23 17.15 -15.04 19.22
CA MET A 23 17.18 -14.74 17.79
C MET A 23 15.92 -13.95 17.49
N HIS A 24 15.96 -12.63 17.69
CA HIS A 24 15.05 -11.72 17.04
C HIS A 24 15.29 -11.91 15.55
N ALA A 25 14.38 -12.63 14.89
CA ALA A 25 14.26 -12.56 13.46
C ALA A 25 14.19 -11.06 13.11
N PRO A 26 15.08 -10.54 12.26
CA PRO A 26 14.84 -9.22 11.70
C PRO A 26 13.46 -9.30 11.05
N ALA A 27 12.55 -8.43 11.48
CA ALA A 27 11.33 -8.17 10.76
C ALA A 27 11.74 -8.01 9.30
N GLY A 28 11.23 -8.90 8.44
CA GLY A 28 11.53 -8.88 7.02
C GLY A 28 11.37 -7.45 6.55
N ALA A 29 12.45 -6.88 6.02
CA ALA A 29 12.36 -5.71 5.18
C ALA A 29 11.44 -6.13 4.04
N GLU A 30 10.14 -5.80 4.14
CA GLU A 30 9.24 -5.89 3.00
C GLU A 30 9.89 -5.03 1.91
N ASP A 31 10.17 -5.65 0.78
CA ASP A 31 10.81 -5.06 -0.39
C ASP A 31 9.99 -3.86 -0.88
N THR A 32 10.35 -2.67 -0.41
CA THR A 32 9.58 -1.43 -0.62
C THR A 32 9.82 -0.82 -2.00
N THR A 33 9.70 -1.57 -3.10
CA THR A 33 9.79 -0.96 -4.45
C THR A 33 8.91 -1.57 -5.54
N SER A 34 7.86 -2.33 -5.22
CA SER A 34 6.88 -2.69 -6.27
C SER A 34 5.91 -1.53 -6.52
N ASN A 35 5.72 -1.16 -7.80
CA ASN A 35 4.73 -0.16 -8.20
C ASN A 35 3.32 -0.73 -8.01
N PRO A 36 2.51 -0.22 -7.06
CA PRO A 36 1.22 -0.80 -6.73
C PRO A 36 0.15 -0.60 -7.81
N HIS A 37 0.41 0.23 -8.83
CA HIS A 37 -0.56 0.51 -9.91
C HIS A 37 -0.59 -0.55 -11.01
N GLY A 38 0.49 -1.31 -11.17
CA GLY A 38 0.64 -2.35 -12.19
C GLY A 38 1.01 -3.72 -11.64
N ASP A 39 1.43 -3.80 -10.37
CA ASP A 39 1.73 -5.07 -9.72
C ASP A 39 0.50 -5.59 -8.96
N PRO A 40 -0.12 -6.70 -9.42
CA PRO A 40 -1.27 -7.24 -8.73
C PRO A 40 -0.93 -7.89 -7.38
N GLN A 41 0.34 -8.15 -7.05
CA GLN A 41 0.74 -8.52 -5.68
C GLN A 41 0.77 -7.31 -4.74
N GLY A 42 0.78 -6.09 -5.27
CA GLY A 42 0.78 -4.83 -4.54
C GLY A 42 -0.59 -4.36 -4.04
N CYS A 43 -1.68 -5.12 -4.24
CA CYS A 43 -3.04 -4.68 -3.85
C CYS A 43 -3.14 -4.33 -2.35
N THR A 44 -2.39 -5.05 -1.49
CA THR A 44 -2.41 -4.86 -0.04
C THR A 44 -1.73 -3.57 0.41
N VAL A 45 -1.01 -2.87 -0.47
CA VAL A 45 -0.48 -1.52 -0.20
C VAL A 45 -1.62 -0.54 0.03
N CYS A 46 -2.66 -0.60 -0.81
CA CYS A 46 -3.79 0.32 -0.74
C CYS A 46 -5.02 -0.29 -0.05
N HIS A 47 -5.30 -1.57 -0.29
CA HIS A 47 -6.50 -2.22 0.20
C HIS A 47 -6.31 -2.93 1.54
N VAL A 48 -7.38 -2.99 2.32
CA VAL A 48 -7.44 -3.78 3.57
C VAL A 48 -7.43 -5.28 3.27
N LEU A 49 -8.06 -5.69 2.17
CA LEU A 49 -8.17 -7.08 1.77
C LEU A 49 -7.04 -7.50 0.83
N SER A 50 -6.62 -8.76 0.93
CA SER A 50 -5.71 -9.37 -0.05
C SER A 50 -6.39 -9.51 -1.41
N ARG A 51 -5.58 -9.65 -2.47
CA ARG A 51 -6.07 -9.89 -3.84
C ARG A 51 -7.06 -11.04 -3.92
N GLU A 52 -6.71 -12.18 -3.33
CA GLU A 52 -7.56 -13.39 -3.33
C GLU A 52 -8.93 -13.12 -2.69
N ARG A 53 -9.00 -12.23 -1.69
CA ARG A 53 -10.27 -11.82 -1.10
C ARG A 53 -11.00 -10.80 -1.97
N LEU A 54 -10.30 -9.86 -2.59
CA LEU A 54 -10.91 -8.88 -3.51
C LEU A 54 -11.54 -9.56 -4.74
N GLU A 55 -10.95 -10.65 -5.24
CA GLU A 55 -11.42 -11.38 -6.42
C GLU A 55 -12.54 -12.39 -6.12
N ARG A 56 -12.87 -12.66 -4.84
CA ARG A 56 -13.97 -13.56 -4.48
C ARG A 56 -15.32 -12.99 -4.91
N PHE A 57 -16.16 -13.87 -5.43
CA PHE A 57 -17.52 -13.57 -5.88
C PHE A 57 -18.38 -12.90 -4.79
N PHE A 58 -18.24 -13.33 -3.54
CA PHE A 58 -19.04 -12.83 -2.42
C PHE A 58 -18.49 -11.57 -1.74
N THR A 59 -17.40 -11.00 -2.22
CA THR A 59 -16.85 -9.76 -1.67
C THR A 59 -17.64 -8.58 -2.24
N SER A 60 -18.31 -7.83 -1.37
CA SER A 60 -19.11 -6.67 -1.77
C SER A 60 -18.24 -5.53 -2.31
N ASP A 61 -18.83 -4.66 -3.14
CA ASP A 61 -18.12 -3.47 -3.64
C ASP A 61 -17.66 -2.53 -2.54
N ALA A 62 -18.41 -2.43 -1.43
CA ALA A 62 -18.01 -1.66 -0.27
C ALA A 62 -16.71 -2.20 0.34
N GLN A 63 -16.60 -3.52 0.48
CA GLN A 63 -15.39 -4.19 0.96
C GLN A 63 -14.23 -4.04 -0.04
N LYS A 64 -14.50 -4.17 -1.35
CA LYS A 64 -13.48 -3.97 -2.39
C LYS A 64 -12.91 -2.55 -2.36
N LYS A 65 -13.74 -1.55 -2.09
CA LYS A 65 -13.33 -0.13 -2.01
C LYS A 65 -12.70 0.23 -0.67
N GLN A 66 -12.63 -0.68 0.30
CA GLN A 66 -12.06 -0.39 1.61
C GLN A 66 -10.53 -0.26 1.50
N LEU A 67 -10.07 0.96 1.71
CA LEU A 67 -8.66 1.33 1.72
C LEU A 67 -8.10 1.33 3.16
N ARG A 68 -6.79 1.12 3.30
CA ARG A 68 -6.12 1.15 4.62
C ARG A 68 -6.14 2.52 5.29
N SER A 69 -6.17 3.57 4.49
CA SER A 69 -6.35 4.96 4.93
C SER A 69 -7.06 5.75 3.82
N ASP A 70 -7.27 7.04 4.03
CA ASP A 70 -7.75 7.90 2.96
C ASP A 70 -6.80 7.87 1.74
N HIS A 71 -7.36 8.08 0.56
CA HIS A 71 -6.62 7.97 -0.69
C HIS A 71 -5.48 9.00 -0.80
N VAL A 72 -5.59 10.19 -0.19
CA VAL A 72 -4.53 11.20 -0.26
C VAL A 72 -3.32 10.73 0.55
N THR A 73 -3.56 10.21 1.75
CA THR A 73 -2.53 9.62 2.59
C THR A 73 -1.86 8.44 1.91
N LEU A 74 -2.61 7.54 1.26
CA LEU A 74 -2.03 6.42 0.51
C LEU A 74 -1.14 6.91 -0.64
N CYS A 75 -1.64 7.83 -1.47
CA CYS A 75 -0.83 8.37 -2.58
C CYS A 75 0.46 9.00 -2.07
N ARG A 76 0.43 9.69 -0.92
CA ARG A 76 1.61 10.37 -0.34
C ARG A 76 2.69 9.42 0.22
N GLN A 77 2.40 8.14 0.39
CA GLN A 77 3.41 7.17 0.81
C GLN A 77 4.47 6.94 -0.28
N CYS A 78 4.08 7.08 -1.55
CA CYS A 78 4.97 6.88 -2.69
C CYS A 78 5.21 8.19 -3.47
N HIS A 79 4.28 9.13 -3.43
CA HIS A 79 4.34 10.36 -4.19
C HIS A 79 4.60 11.59 -3.31
N GLY A 80 5.51 12.46 -3.75
CA GLY A 80 5.81 13.71 -3.05
C GLY A 80 4.64 14.70 -3.04
N VAL A 81 4.75 15.72 -2.18
CA VAL A 81 3.72 16.77 -2.00
C VAL A 81 3.39 17.52 -3.30
N GLY A 82 4.34 17.60 -4.24
CA GLY A 82 4.17 18.24 -5.55
C GLY A 82 3.50 17.37 -6.63
N PHE A 83 3.25 16.09 -6.37
CA PHE A 83 2.67 15.17 -7.36
C PHE A 83 1.23 15.52 -7.75
N GLY A 84 0.49 16.17 -6.85
CA GLY A 84 -0.91 16.56 -7.09
C GLY A 84 -1.06 18.05 -7.34
N HIS A 85 -1.21 18.46 -8.60
CA HIS A 85 -1.59 19.83 -8.93
C HIS A 85 -2.96 20.17 -8.31
N GLY A 86 -2.99 21.17 -7.43
CA GLY A 86 -4.24 21.69 -6.86
C GLY A 86 -4.95 20.80 -5.84
N VAL A 87 -4.35 19.68 -5.40
CA VAL A 87 -4.96 18.81 -4.37
C VAL A 87 -5.24 19.62 -3.10
N GLY A 88 -6.45 19.47 -2.55
CA GLY A 88 -6.94 20.23 -1.40
C GLY A 88 -7.49 21.62 -1.75
N LYS A 89 -7.37 22.10 -2.99
CA LYS A 89 -8.02 23.34 -3.44
C LYS A 89 -9.47 23.06 -3.85
N LYS A 90 -10.33 24.06 -3.63
CA LYS A 90 -11.70 24.08 -4.17
C LYS A 90 -11.69 24.91 -5.44
N PRO A 91 -11.99 24.32 -6.61
CA PRO A 91 -11.97 25.08 -7.85
C PRO A 91 -13.19 26.00 -7.89
N GLU A 92 -12.99 27.22 -8.39
CA GLU A 92 -14.09 28.17 -8.62
C GLU A 92 -14.99 27.72 -9.79
N MET A 93 -14.45 26.88 -10.68
CA MET A 93 -15.16 26.35 -11.84
C MET A 93 -14.81 24.89 -12.11
N ASN A 94 -15.77 24.14 -12.64
CA ASN A 94 -15.60 22.72 -13.00
C ASN A 94 -16.50 22.40 -14.19
N ARG A 95 -16.11 22.91 -15.37
CA ARG A 95 -16.94 22.92 -16.59
C ARG A 95 -17.34 21.53 -17.07
N ASP A 96 -16.43 20.55 -16.94
CA ASP A 96 -16.67 19.16 -17.35
C ASP A 96 -17.24 18.29 -16.21
N GLY A 97 -17.62 18.88 -15.07
CA GLY A 97 -18.26 18.15 -13.96
C GLY A 97 -17.36 17.07 -13.34
N LEU A 98 -16.07 17.35 -13.22
CA LEU A 98 -15.10 16.42 -12.63
C LEU A 98 -15.51 16.06 -11.19
N PRO A 99 -15.36 14.79 -10.78
CA PRO A 99 -15.65 14.37 -9.42
C PRO A 99 -14.74 15.07 -8.40
N LEU A 100 -15.35 15.72 -7.41
CA LEU A 100 -14.67 16.35 -6.28
C LEU A 100 -14.94 15.56 -5.00
N ALA A 101 -14.16 15.80 -3.95
CA ALA A 101 -14.47 15.28 -2.62
C ALA A 101 -15.77 15.89 -2.08
N GLY A 102 -16.32 15.31 -0.99
CA GLY A 102 -17.59 15.76 -0.41
C GLY A 102 -17.60 17.22 0.06
N ASP A 103 -16.43 17.80 0.31
CA ASP A 103 -16.26 19.21 0.66
C ASP A 103 -15.97 20.13 -0.54
N GLY A 104 -15.98 19.58 -1.75
CA GLY A 104 -15.69 20.28 -3.01
C GLY A 104 -14.21 20.42 -3.34
N THR A 105 -13.30 19.73 -2.65
CA THR A 105 -11.86 19.80 -2.95
C THR A 105 -11.42 18.83 -4.04
N ILE A 106 -10.36 19.21 -4.76
CA ILE A 106 -9.64 18.34 -5.70
C ILE A 106 -8.85 17.31 -4.91
N THR A 107 -8.90 16.04 -5.32
CA THR A 107 -8.06 14.99 -4.74
C THR A 107 -7.45 14.09 -5.82
N CYS A 108 -6.34 13.42 -5.49
CA CYS A 108 -5.59 12.59 -6.44
C CYS A 108 -6.48 11.55 -7.13
N ALA A 109 -7.03 10.63 -6.34
CA ALA A 109 -7.74 9.45 -6.84
C ALA A 109 -9.21 9.69 -7.15
N THR A 110 -9.82 10.78 -6.66
CA THR A 110 -11.22 11.10 -6.96
C THR A 110 -11.30 11.98 -8.19
N THR A 111 -10.48 13.01 -8.31
CA THR A 111 -10.63 14.02 -9.36
C THR A 111 -9.84 13.69 -10.62
N CYS A 112 -8.56 13.35 -10.49
CA CYS A 112 -7.64 13.30 -11.63
C CYS A 112 -7.26 11.87 -12.05
N HIS A 113 -6.91 11.01 -11.08
CA HIS A 113 -6.28 9.71 -11.35
C HIS A 113 -7.21 8.51 -11.09
N SER A 114 -7.09 7.49 -11.92
CA SER A 114 -7.60 6.13 -11.71
C SER A 114 -6.51 5.31 -11.02
N MET A 115 -6.76 4.85 -9.80
CA MET A 115 -5.78 4.02 -9.08
C MET A 115 -5.49 2.68 -9.77
N HIS A 116 -6.43 2.21 -10.60
CA HIS A 116 -6.28 1.04 -11.46
C HIS A 116 -6.24 1.49 -12.93
N VAL A 117 -5.25 1.01 -13.69
CA VAL A 117 -5.23 1.14 -15.16
C VAL A 117 -6.41 0.34 -15.72
N LYS A 118 -7.27 0.97 -16.51
CA LYS A 118 -8.48 0.33 -17.06
C LYS A 118 -8.32 -0.06 -18.53
N ASN A 119 -7.48 0.67 -19.24
CA ASN A 119 -7.20 0.51 -20.66
C ASN A 119 -5.69 0.75 -20.87
N PRO A 120 -4.87 -0.30 -20.88
CA PRO A 120 -3.44 -0.17 -21.11
C PRO A 120 -3.10 0.32 -22.53
N ALA A 121 -4.06 0.37 -23.47
CA ALA A 121 -3.83 0.92 -24.80
C ALA A 121 -3.94 2.47 -24.86
N ASP A 122 -4.39 3.12 -23.78
CA ASP A 122 -4.40 4.58 -23.66
C ASP A 122 -3.10 5.03 -22.97
N GLN A 123 -2.19 5.64 -23.74
CA GLN A 123 -0.88 6.06 -23.25
C GLN A 123 -0.95 7.10 -22.11
N GLU A 124 -1.95 7.98 -22.10
CA GLU A 124 -2.11 8.94 -21.00
C GLU A 124 -2.57 8.24 -19.72
N GLN A 125 -3.43 7.22 -19.84
CA GLN A 125 -3.83 6.40 -18.72
C GLN A 125 -2.73 5.42 -18.27
N GLU A 126 -1.95 4.88 -19.19
CA GLU A 126 -0.83 3.99 -18.86
C GLU A 126 0.27 4.75 -18.12
N HIS A 127 0.60 5.97 -18.57
CA HIS A 127 1.71 6.73 -18.00
C HIS A 127 1.30 7.56 -16.77
N TYR A 128 0.17 8.26 -16.85
CA TYR A 128 -0.26 9.20 -15.81
C TYR A 128 -1.47 8.72 -15.02
N HIS A 129 -2.03 7.57 -15.38
CA HIS A 129 -3.19 7.01 -14.69
C HIS A 129 -4.37 7.97 -14.67
N LEU A 130 -4.51 8.84 -15.68
CA LEU A 130 -5.59 9.83 -15.69
C LEU A 130 -6.95 9.17 -15.94
N ARG A 131 -7.99 9.74 -15.32
CA ARG A 131 -9.40 9.31 -15.51
C ARG A 131 -9.97 9.74 -16.85
N LEU A 132 -9.47 10.84 -17.38
CA LEU A 132 -9.89 11.50 -18.62
C LEU A 132 -8.64 12.11 -19.29
N PRO A 133 -8.71 12.43 -20.58
CA PRO A 133 -7.61 13.10 -21.26
C PRO A 133 -7.22 14.41 -20.56
N LEU A 134 -5.94 14.80 -20.66
CA LEU A 134 -5.43 16.01 -19.99
C LEU A 134 -6.22 17.27 -20.38
N SER A 135 -6.63 17.37 -21.64
CA SER A 135 -7.46 18.46 -22.16
C SER A 135 -8.84 18.57 -21.51
N LYS A 136 -9.36 17.48 -20.94
CA LYS A 136 -10.63 17.47 -20.19
C LYS A 136 -10.43 17.78 -18.73
N ILE A 137 -9.37 17.27 -18.12
CA ILE A 137 -9.11 17.49 -16.69
C ILE A 137 -8.69 18.94 -16.44
N CYS A 138 -7.67 19.41 -17.15
CA CYS A 138 -7.08 20.71 -16.89
C CYS A 138 -8.03 21.85 -17.30
N PHE A 139 -8.63 21.78 -18.49
CA PHE A 139 -9.49 22.86 -18.98
C PHE A 139 -10.89 22.89 -18.38
N SER A 140 -11.24 21.91 -17.53
CA SER A 140 -12.42 22.01 -16.67
C SER A 140 -12.30 23.14 -15.65
N CYS A 141 -11.08 23.40 -15.16
CA CYS A 141 -10.78 24.40 -14.14
C CYS A 141 -9.93 25.58 -14.67
N HIS A 142 -9.26 25.42 -15.81
CA HIS A 142 -8.41 26.44 -16.43
C HIS A 142 -9.02 26.94 -17.74
N GLU A 143 -8.72 28.19 -18.10
CA GLU A 143 -8.95 28.65 -19.47
C GLU A 143 -7.98 27.96 -20.43
N LYS A 144 -8.40 27.83 -21.70
CA LYS A 144 -7.61 27.18 -22.76
C LYS A 144 -6.52 28.11 -23.27
#